data_AF-A0A3G8Y2A5-F1
#
_entry.id   AF-A0A3G8Y2A5-F1
#
_cell.length_a   1.000
_cell.length_b   1.000
_cell.length_c   1.000
_cell.angle_alpha   90.00
_cell.angle_beta   90.00
_cell.angle_gamma   90.00
#
_symmetry.space_group_name_H-M   'P 1'
#
loop_
_entity.id
_entity.type
_entity.pdbx_description
1 polymer ?
#
loop_
_entity_poly.entity_id
_entity_poly.type
_entity_poly.pdbx_seq_one_letter_code
_entity_poly.pdbx_strand_id
1 'polypeptide(L)'
;MKTKLFLFLLLVSTKFFSQQFDWENIQLTPPFDDLIWGTSFSQTVSGVTATATTSSGNIYADNSHGFGGASGKFVFTLEDNTSLTISFSSPVNITSIYIVNLQGNQLGTVTVTPTGGNNSIVTHVETNNGFNYTMNWEGITSFKVENSNGLSKEAIDTIQFTASSLGVNDNVKSVSKIYPNPTKDIINFSEESNAEVYDTSGKKLASFNNVKSADLSKYAKGVYIIIFTDKDGKEISRNKVIKN
;
A
#
# COMPACT_ATOMS: atom_id res chain seq x y z
N MET A 1 43.50 29.63 12.66
CA MET A 1 42.71 28.45 13.06
C MET A 1 41.73 28.11 11.95
N LYS A 2 41.79 26.90 11.37
CA LYS A 2 40.86 26.45 10.33
C LYS A 2 39.68 25.76 11.01
N THR A 3 38.52 26.40 11.01
CA THR A 3 37.29 25.83 11.59
C THR A 3 36.74 24.79 10.61
N LYS A 4 36.83 23.50 10.96
CA LYS A 4 36.19 22.42 10.21
C LYS A 4 34.69 22.45 10.54
N LEU A 5 33.88 22.81 9.56
CA LEU A 5 32.42 22.70 9.62
C LEU A 5 32.05 21.21 9.44
N PHE A 6 31.62 20.57 10.52
CA PHE A 6 31.09 19.20 10.48
C PHE A 6 29.62 19.27 10.05
N LEU A 7 29.32 18.83 8.83
CA LEU A 7 27.95 18.70 8.34
C LEU A 7 27.37 17.38 8.87
N PHE A 8 26.49 17.45 9.87
CA PHE A 8 25.73 16.31 10.36
C PHE A 8 24.58 16.04 9.39
N LEU A 9 24.72 15.02 8.54
CA LEU A 9 23.61 14.49 7.74
C LEU A 9 22.72 13.65 8.66
N LEU A 10 21.58 14.19 9.08
CA LEU A 10 20.54 13.40 9.75
C LEU A 10 19.87 12.50 8.69
N LEU A 11 20.25 11.21 8.64
CA LEU A 11 19.44 10.20 7.97
C LEU A 11 18.20 9.95 8.85
N VAL A 12 17.09 10.58 8.52
CA VAL A 12 15.78 10.23 9.07
C VAL A 12 15.36 8.92 8.39
N SER A 13 15.62 7.78 9.03
CA SER A 13 14.96 6.54 8.65
C SER A 13 13.51 6.62 9.11
N THR A 14 12.57 6.77 8.17
CA THR A 14 11.14 6.62 8.47
C THR A 14 10.88 5.13 8.69
N LYS A 15 10.99 4.68 9.93
CA LYS A 15 10.48 3.38 10.33
C LYS A 15 8.96 3.46 10.32
N PHE A 16 8.31 2.96 9.27
CA PHE A 16 6.88 2.70 9.32
C PHE A 16 6.67 1.51 10.26
N PHE A 17 6.01 1.74 11.40
CA PHE A 17 5.54 0.64 12.24
C PHE A 17 4.42 -0.09 11.48
N SER A 18 4.47 -1.43 11.48
CA SER A 18 3.34 -2.24 11.00
C SER A 18 2.12 -1.92 11.84
N GLN A 19 1.01 -1.67 11.17
CA GLN A 19 -0.30 -1.47 11.75
C GLN A 19 -1.17 -2.68 11.47
N GLN A 20 -2.24 -2.85 12.23
CA GLN A 20 -3.17 -3.95 12.01
C GLN A 20 -4.61 -3.45 11.92
N PHE A 21 -5.38 -4.06 11.02
CA PHE A 21 -6.82 -4.15 11.18
C PHE A 21 -7.10 -5.44 11.95
N ASP A 22 -7.77 -5.31 13.09
CA ASP A 22 -8.08 -6.38 14.05
C ASP A 22 -9.55 -6.36 14.50
N TRP A 23 -10.37 -5.45 13.95
CA TRP A 23 -11.82 -5.38 14.16
C TRP A 23 -12.28 -5.15 15.61
N GLU A 24 -11.37 -4.92 16.54
CA GLU A 24 -11.69 -4.82 17.98
C GLU A 24 -12.63 -3.66 18.33
N ASN A 25 -12.68 -2.63 17.48
CA ASN A 25 -13.55 -1.48 17.67
C ASN A 25 -15.02 -1.75 17.31
N ILE A 26 -15.34 -2.87 16.65
CA ILE A 26 -16.72 -3.25 16.34
C ILE A 26 -17.50 -3.45 17.65
N GLN A 27 -18.62 -2.75 17.79
CA GLN A 27 -19.47 -2.84 18.97
C GLN A 27 -20.47 -4.00 18.81
N LEU A 28 -20.26 -5.06 19.59
CA LEU A 28 -21.20 -6.18 19.69
C LEU A 28 -22.32 -5.82 20.68
N THR A 29 -23.45 -6.53 20.64
CA THR A 29 -24.60 -6.28 21.54
C THR A 29 -24.84 -7.44 22.52
N PRO A 30 -24.07 -7.53 23.63
CA PRO A 30 -24.34 -8.47 24.73
C PRO A 30 -25.76 -8.24 25.31
N PRO A 31 -26.40 -9.24 25.97
CA PRO A 31 -25.77 -10.37 26.64
C PRO A 31 -26.06 -11.76 26.05
N PHE A 32 -26.74 -11.87 24.91
CA PHE A 32 -27.16 -13.17 24.36
C PHE A 32 -26.49 -13.57 23.05
N ASP A 33 -25.88 -12.65 22.31
CA ASP A 33 -25.06 -12.95 21.13
C ASP A 33 -23.91 -11.94 21.01
N ASP A 34 -22.68 -12.45 20.88
CA ASP A 34 -21.52 -11.68 20.42
C ASP A 34 -21.59 -11.46 18.88
N LEU A 35 -22.63 -11.97 18.21
CA LEU A 35 -22.84 -11.88 16.77
C LEU A 35 -23.66 -10.65 16.38
N ILE A 36 -23.14 -9.90 15.41
CA ILE A 36 -23.88 -8.85 14.70
C ILE A 36 -23.75 -9.04 13.19
N TRP A 37 -24.69 -8.47 12.42
CA TRP A 37 -24.65 -8.49 10.96
C TRP A 37 -25.00 -7.14 10.35
N GLY A 38 -24.57 -6.94 9.11
CA GLY A 38 -24.88 -5.75 8.34
C GLY A 38 -24.48 -5.90 6.88
N THR A 39 -24.63 -4.83 6.12
CA THR A 39 -24.16 -4.78 4.72
C THR A 39 -22.64 -4.61 4.61
N SER A 40 -22.01 -4.08 5.66
CA SER A 40 -20.56 -3.87 5.75
C SER A 40 -20.11 -3.65 7.18
N PHE A 41 -18.87 -4.01 7.49
CA PHE A 41 -18.16 -3.57 8.70
C PHE A 41 -16.88 -2.84 8.32
N SER A 42 -16.52 -1.80 9.08
CA SER A 42 -15.33 -1.00 8.80
C SER A 42 -14.53 -0.71 10.04
N GLN A 43 -13.21 -0.61 9.87
CA GLN A 43 -12.27 -0.17 10.89
C GLN A 43 -11.32 0.87 10.29
N THR A 44 -11.07 1.96 11.02
CA THR A 44 -10.09 2.98 10.64
C THR A 44 -8.86 2.90 11.54
N VAL A 45 -7.69 2.70 10.94
CA VAL A 45 -6.40 2.60 11.63
C VAL A 45 -5.39 3.51 10.93
N SER A 46 -4.79 4.43 11.71
CA SER A 46 -3.95 5.56 11.25
C SER A 46 -4.40 6.23 9.94
N GLY A 47 -5.69 6.54 9.86
CA GLY A 47 -6.29 7.28 8.74
C GLY A 47 -6.64 6.44 7.51
N VAL A 48 -6.36 5.14 7.51
CA VAL A 48 -6.84 4.21 6.48
C VAL A 48 -8.06 3.46 7.02
N THR A 49 -9.15 3.45 6.27
CA THR A 49 -10.34 2.67 6.58
C THR A 49 -10.36 1.39 5.75
N ALA A 50 -10.33 0.24 6.40
CA ALA A 50 -10.68 -1.04 5.81
C ALA A 50 -12.20 -1.25 5.91
N THR A 51 -12.84 -1.73 4.84
CA THR A 51 -14.27 -2.04 4.79
C THR A 51 -14.46 -3.44 4.24
N ALA A 52 -15.10 -4.28 5.04
CA ALA A 52 -15.42 -5.65 4.73
C ALA A 52 -16.86 -5.76 4.20
N THR A 53 -17.02 -6.47 3.08
CA THR A 53 -18.30 -6.75 2.43
C THR A 53 -18.33 -8.19 1.92
N THR A 54 -19.51 -8.67 1.54
CA THR A 54 -19.68 -9.98 0.91
C THR A 54 -20.34 -9.87 -0.46
N SER A 55 -20.12 -10.85 -1.34
CA SER A 55 -20.78 -10.90 -2.65
C SER A 55 -22.27 -11.24 -2.58
N SER A 56 -22.74 -11.81 -1.47
CA SER A 56 -24.15 -12.19 -1.27
C SER A 56 -24.51 -12.18 0.21
N GLY A 57 -25.73 -11.75 0.53
CA GLY A 57 -26.23 -11.72 1.91
C GLY A 57 -25.60 -10.62 2.77
N ASN A 58 -25.55 -10.88 4.09
CA ASN A 58 -24.93 -9.98 5.06
C ASN A 58 -23.48 -10.41 5.36
N ILE A 59 -22.67 -9.44 5.77
CA ILE A 59 -21.44 -9.72 6.50
C ILE A 59 -21.74 -9.78 7.99
N TYR A 60 -20.98 -10.60 8.71
CA TYR A 60 -21.13 -10.85 10.14
C TYR A 60 -19.85 -10.43 10.87
N ALA A 61 -19.97 -10.08 12.14
CA ALA A 61 -18.85 -9.86 13.04
C ALA A 61 -19.16 -10.51 14.40
N ASP A 62 -18.16 -11.16 14.97
CA ASP A 62 -18.28 -11.90 16.23
C ASP A 62 -16.93 -11.91 16.97
N ASN A 63 -16.96 -12.18 18.27
CA ASN A 63 -15.77 -12.50 19.03
C ASN A 63 -15.37 -13.96 18.74
N SER A 64 -14.14 -14.15 18.29
CA SER A 64 -13.59 -15.45 17.92
C SER A 64 -13.44 -16.41 19.10
N HIS A 65 -13.28 -15.88 20.31
CA HIS A 65 -12.90 -16.65 21.50
C HIS A 65 -11.68 -17.57 21.26
N GLY A 66 -10.77 -17.19 20.36
CA GLY A 66 -9.58 -17.99 20.02
C GLY A 66 -9.79 -19.06 18.94
N PHE A 67 -10.99 -19.16 18.35
CA PHE A 67 -11.31 -20.18 17.36
C PHE A 67 -10.38 -20.10 16.15
N GLY A 68 -9.88 -21.26 15.70
CA GLY A 68 -8.97 -21.34 14.56
C GLY A 68 -7.63 -20.61 14.75
N GLY A 69 -7.31 -20.17 15.97
CA GLY A 69 -6.12 -19.35 16.26
C GLY A 69 -6.30 -17.86 16.03
N ALA A 70 -7.52 -17.39 15.74
CA ALA A 70 -7.84 -15.97 15.67
C ALA A 70 -7.71 -15.29 17.05
N SER A 71 -7.42 -14.00 17.04
CA SER A 71 -7.45 -13.14 18.21
C SER A 71 -8.67 -12.23 18.19
N GLY A 72 -9.35 -12.11 19.32
CA GLY A 72 -10.41 -11.11 19.48
C GLY A 72 -11.52 -11.23 18.44
N LYS A 73 -11.87 -10.19 17.71
CA LYS A 73 -13.00 -10.14 16.77
C LYS A 73 -12.58 -10.39 15.33
N PHE A 74 -13.45 -11.02 14.57
CA PHE A 74 -13.29 -11.16 13.12
C PHE A 74 -14.57 -10.77 12.38
N VAL A 75 -14.42 -10.53 11.08
CA VAL A 75 -15.54 -10.35 10.15
C VAL A 75 -15.62 -11.54 9.20
N PHE A 76 -16.81 -11.99 8.85
CA PHE A 76 -16.99 -13.26 8.14
C PHE A 76 -18.27 -13.36 7.33
N THR A 77 -18.33 -14.39 6.49
CA THR A 77 -19.51 -14.70 5.67
C THR A 77 -20.15 -16.02 6.09
N LEU A 78 -21.49 -16.07 6.10
CA LEU A 78 -22.26 -17.29 6.39
C LEU A 78 -22.95 -17.91 5.17
N GLU A 79 -23.03 -17.20 4.05
CA GLU A 79 -23.71 -17.70 2.85
C GLU A 79 -22.89 -18.76 2.11
N ASP A 80 -23.55 -19.66 1.39
CA ASP A 80 -22.90 -20.58 0.47
C ASP A 80 -22.48 -19.86 -0.82
N ASN A 81 -21.39 -20.32 -1.44
CA ASN A 81 -20.83 -19.82 -2.70
C ASN A 81 -20.62 -18.30 -2.69
N THR A 82 -20.16 -17.77 -1.55
CA THR A 82 -19.91 -16.35 -1.38
C THR A 82 -18.41 -16.06 -1.24
N SER A 83 -18.07 -14.81 -1.45
CA SER A 83 -16.73 -14.25 -1.27
C SER A 83 -16.78 -13.14 -0.23
N LEU A 84 -15.65 -12.92 0.43
CA LEU A 84 -15.43 -11.81 1.36
C LEU A 84 -14.46 -10.83 0.69
N THR A 85 -14.82 -9.55 0.62
CA THR A 85 -13.97 -8.49 0.06
C THR A 85 -13.59 -7.50 1.14
N ILE A 86 -12.30 -7.17 1.24
CA ILE A 86 -11.80 -6.03 2.00
C ILE A 86 -11.37 -4.95 1.03
N SER A 87 -11.90 -3.74 1.22
CA SER A 87 -11.52 -2.54 0.46
C SER A 87 -10.90 -1.49 1.38
N PHE A 88 -10.00 -0.68 0.84
CA PHE A 88 -9.28 0.34 1.60
C PHE A 88 -9.59 1.75 1.07
N SER A 89 -9.74 2.72 1.97
CA SER A 89 -9.97 4.13 1.61
C SER A 89 -8.77 4.78 0.93
N SER A 90 -7.59 4.16 1.00
CA SER A 90 -6.36 4.55 0.32
C SER A 90 -5.48 3.32 0.09
N PRO A 91 -4.59 3.32 -0.91
CA PRO A 91 -3.68 2.20 -1.14
C PRO A 91 -2.85 1.81 0.09
N VAL A 92 -2.68 0.51 0.32
CA VAL A 92 -1.92 -0.05 1.45
C VAL A 92 -0.94 -1.12 0.99
N ASN A 93 0.16 -1.26 1.73
CA ASN A 93 1.03 -2.42 1.60
C ASN A 93 0.59 -3.47 2.63
N ILE A 94 0.38 -4.71 2.21
CA ILE A 94 -0.02 -5.82 3.10
C ILE A 94 1.12 -6.82 3.21
N THR A 95 1.45 -7.19 4.45
CA THR A 95 2.47 -8.22 4.75
C THR A 95 1.85 -9.55 5.16
N SER A 96 0.69 -9.51 5.82
CA SER A 96 -0.03 -10.75 6.16
C SER A 96 -1.52 -10.55 6.38
N ILE A 97 -2.28 -11.63 6.18
CA ILE A 97 -3.70 -11.73 6.49
C ILE A 97 -3.92 -13.05 7.21
N TYR A 98 -4.62 -13.02 8.35
CA TYR A 98 -5.08 -14.21 9.04
C TYR A 98 -6.50 -14.55 8.60
N ILE A 99 -6.69 -15.73 8.01
CA ILE A 99 -8.00 -16.21 7.53
C ILE A 99 -8.35 -17.47 8.29
N VAL A 100 -9.61 -17.57 8.71
CA VAL A 100 -10.16 -18.68 9.46
C VAL A 100 -11.34 -19.29 8.72
N ASN A 101 -11.31 -20.60 8.54
CA ASN A 101 -12.43 -21.39 8.10
C ASN A 101 -13.30 -21.77 9.30
N LEU A 102 -14.51 -21.22 9.34
CA LEU A 102 -15.49 -21.45 10.40
C LEU A 102 -16.17 -22.83 10.29
N GLN A 103 -15.94 -23.55 9.20
CA GLN A 103 -16.46 -24.90 8.96
C GLN A 103 -15.31 -25.87 8.65
N GLY A 104 -14.58 -26.30 9.68
CA GLY A 104 -13.37 -27.15 9.53
C GLY A 104 -13.54 -28.49 8.78
N ASN A 105 -14.76 -28.96 8.51
CA ASN A 105 -15.02 -30.13 7.67
C ASN A 105 -15.22 -29.77 6.18
N GLN A 106 -15.39 -28.49 5.86
CA GLN A 106 -15.59 -27.95 4.52
C GLN A 106 -14.30 -27.27 4.04
N LEU A 107 -13.24 -28.07 3.92
CA LEU A 107 -11.95 -27.59 3.45
C LEU A 107 -11.97 -27.39 1.93
N GLY A 108 -11.18 -26.43 1.44
CA GLY A 108 -10.90 -26.25 0.03
C GLY A 108 -9.63 -25.45 -0.21
N THR A 109 -9.54 -24.84 -1.39
CA THR A 109 -8.44 -23.94 -1.74
C THR A 109 -8.91 -22.51 -1.57
N VAL A 110 -8.37 -21.83 -0.55
CA VAL A 110 -8.56 -20.39 -0.36
C VAL A 110 -7.72 -19.66 -1.41
N THR A 111 -8.35 -18.77 -2.15
CA THR A 111 -7.74 -17.88 -3.14
C THR A 111 -7.95 -16.43 -2.69
N VAL A 112 -6.85 -15.72 -2.48
CA VAL A 112 -6.88 -14.29 -2.15
C VAL A 112 -6.43 -13.51 -3.37
N THR A 113 -7.37 -12.77 -3.96
CA THR A 113 -7.19 -12.00 -5.19
C THR A 113 -7.10 -10.50 -4.88
N PRO A 114 -5.90 -9.90 -4.91
CA PRO A 114 -5.71 -8.46 -4.69
C PRO A 114 -6.13 -7.63 -5.92
N THR A 115 -6.32 -6.33 -5.72
CA THR A 115 -6.59 -5.34 -6.78
C THR A 115 -5.79 -4.07 -6.53
N GLY A 116 -5.23 -3.48 -7.60
CA GLY A 116 -4.39 -2.28 -7.53
C GLY A 116 -2.95 -2.58 -7.11
N GLY A 117 -2.03 -1.63 -7.35
CA GLY A 117 -0.65 -1.76 -6.90
C GLY A 117 0.16 -2.90 -7.54
N ASN A 118 1.30 -3.22 -6.91
CA ASN A 118 2.15 -4.36 -7.26
C ASN A 118 1.78 -5.55 -6.36
N ASN A 119 1.31 -6.64 -6.97
CA ASN A 119 0.73 -7.76 -6.23
C ASN A 119 0.77 -9.07 -7.03
N SER A 120 0.41 -10.15 -6.37
CA SER A 120 0.16 -11.47 -6.98
C SER A 120 -0.93 -12.20 -6.22
N ILE A 121 -1.72 -13.03 -6.92
CA ILE A 121 -2.71 -13.90 -6.29
C ILE A 121 -2.00 -14.88 -5.34
N VAL A 122 -2.57 -15.08 -4.15
CA VAL A 122 -2.10 -16.05 -3.16
C VAL A 122 -3.12 -17.16 -3.03
N THR A 123 -2.67 -18.42 -3.01
CA THR A 123 -3.53 -19.60 -2.81
C THR A 123 -3.01 -20.48 -1.70
N HIS A 124 -3.92 -21.14 -0.97
CA HIS A 124 -3.59 -22.10 0.07
C HIS A 124 -4.64 -23.21 0.09
N VAL A 125 -4.19 -24.46 0.10
CA VAL A 125 -5.08 -25.61 0.36
C VAL A 125 -5.18 -25.77 1.86
N GLU A 126 -6.38 -25.60 2.39
CA GLU A 126 -6.62 -25.65 3.82
C GLU A 126 -6.37 -27.05 4.38
N THR A 127 -5.70 -27.08 5.52
CA THR A 127 -5.47 -28.31 6.30
C THR A 127 -5.95 -28.18 7.74
N ASN A 128 -6.22 -26.95 8.18
CA ASN A 128 -6.67 -26.57 9.51
C ASN A 128 -7.66 -25.40 9.37
N ASN A 129 -8.35 -25.07 10.47
CA ASN A 129 -9.34 -24.00 10.51
C ASN A 129 -8.75 -22.58 10.43
N GLY A 130 -7.44 -22.38 10.50
CA GLY A 130 -6.85 -21.04 10.42
C GLY A 130 -5.44 -21.06 9.86
N PHE A 131 -5.11 -20.03 9.09
CA PHE A 131 -3.82 -19.91 8.43
C PHE A 131 -3.38 -18.44 8.30
N ASN A 132 -2.09 -18.19 8.52
CA ASN A 132 -1.49 -16.88 8.31
C ASN A 132 -0.89 -16.80 6.90
N TYR A 133 -1.54 -16.03 6.03
CA TYR A 133 -1.11 -15.82 4.65
C TYR A 133 -0.05 -14.74 4.60
N THR A 134 1.20 -15.11 4.37
CA THR A 134 2.27 -14.12 4.11
C THR A 134 2.18 -13.62 2.68
N MET A 135 2.25 -12.31 2.49
CA MET A 135 2.21 -11.65 1.19
C MET A 135 3.21 -10.49 1.12
N ASN A 136 3.48 -10.03 -0.09
CA ASN A 136 4.32 -8.87 -0.35
C ASN A 136 3.60 -7.95 -1.33
N TRP A 137 2.45 -7.44 -0.91
CA TRP A 137 1.61 -6.59 -1.73
C TRP A 137 1.88 -5.13 -1.42
N GLU A 138 2.04 -4.34 -2.46
CA GLU A 138 2.36 -2.91 -2.34
C GLU A 138 1.30 -2.08 -3.05
N GLY A 139 0.70 -1.14 -2.33
CA GLY A 139 -0.26 -0.19 -2.88
C GLY A 139 -1.56 -0.82 -3.40
N ILE A 140 -2.04 -1.92 -2.80
CA ILE A 140 -3.33 -2.51 -3.17
C ILE A 140 -4.49 -1.66 -2.63
N THR A 141 -5.60 -1.64 -3.34
CA THR A 141 -6.82 -0.92 -2.97
C THR A 141 -7.90 -1.83 -2.38
N SER A 142 -7.83 -3.12 -2.68
CA SER A 142 -8.73 -4.14 -2.12
C SER A 142 -8.17 -5.54 -2.33
N PHE A 143 -8.75 -6.52 -1.67
CA PHE A 143 -8.59 -7.93 -2.00
C PHE A 143 -9.89 -8.69 -1.76
N LYS A 144 -10.06 -9.79 -2.49
CA LYS A 144 -11.20 -10.72 -2.38
C LYS A 144 -10.72 -12.09 -1.94
N VAL A 145 -11.39 -12.70 -0.98
CA VAL A 145 -11.19 -14.06 -0.49
C VAL A 145 -12.31 -14.95 -1.01
N GLU A 146 -11.92 -16.04 -1.64
CA GLU A 146 -12.81 -17.09 -2.16
C GLU A 146 -12.28 -18.46 -1.74
N ASN A 147 -13.18 -19.43 -1.55
CA ASN A 147 -12.81 -20.82 -1.35
C ASN A 147 -13.35 -21.67 -2.50
N SER A 148 -12.55 -22.63 -2.99
CA SER A 148 -12.99 -23.58 -4.02
C SER A 148 -14.13 -24.48 -3.55
N ASN A 149 -14.28 -24.67 -2.23
CA ASN A 149 -15.45 -25.29 -1.62
C ASN A 149 -16.46 -24.21 -1.26
N GLY A 150 -17.54 -24.11 -2.03
CA GLY A 150 -18.60 -23.12 -1.82
C GLY A 150 -19.36 -23.26 -0.49
N LEU A 151 -19.18 -24.36 0.25
CA LEU A 151 -19.76 -24.50 1.58
C LEU A 151 -18.85 -23.90 2.68
N SER A 152 -17.57 -23.67 2.40
CA SER A 152 -16.64 -23.06 3.36
C SER A 152 -17.10 -21.66 3.78
N LYS A 153 -16.77 -21.28 5.02
CA LYS A 153 -17.14 -19.99 5.63
C LYS A 153 -15.88 -19.29 6.09
N GLU A 154 -15.45 -18.31 5.31
CA GLU A 154 -14.21 -17.58 5.57
C GLU A 154 -14.46 -16.40 6.50
N ALA A 155 -13.61 -16.30 7.52
CA ALA A 155 -13.47 -15.18 8.42
C ALA A 155 -12.11 -14.51 8.23
N ILE A 156 -12.08 -13.20 8.31
CA ILE A 156 -10.86 -12.40 8.33
C ILE A 156 -10.69 -11.82 9.72
N ASP A 157 -9.59 -12.20 10.35
CA ASP A 157 -9.08 -11.60 11.58
C ASP A 157 -8.02 -10.56 11.18
N THR A 158 -6.77 -10.79 11.54
CA THR A 158 -5.76 -9.73 11.56
C THR A 158 -5.19 -9.49 10.15
N ILE A 159 -5.21 -8.23 9.71
CA ILE A 159 -4.55 -7.77 8.50
C ILE A 159 -3.39 -6.87 8.89
N GLN A 160 -2.15 -7.32 8.67
CA GLN A 160 -0.96 -6.50 8.90
C GLN A 160 -0.66 -5.64 7.68
N PHE A 161 -0.59 -4.32 7.89
CA PHE A 161 -0.43 -3.35 6.83
C PHE A 161 0.49 -2.19 7.20
N THR A 162 0.98 -1.50 6.17
CA THR A 162 1.48 -0.13 6.28
C THR A 162 0.74 0.75 5.29
N ALA A 163 0.47 2.00 5.66
CA ALA A 163 -0.05 2.96 4.71
C ALA A 163 0.95 3.04 3.54
N SER A 164 0.46 2.83 2.31
CA SER A 164 1.32 3.01 1.16
C SER A 164 1.63 4.50 1.08
N SER A 165 2.86 4.90 1.40
CA SER A 165 3.32 6.19 0.93
C SER A 165 3.20 6.11 -0.58
N LEU A 166 2.46 7.01 -1.21
CA LEU A 166 2.58 7.28 -2.64
C LEU A 166 3.98 7.88 -2.90
N GLY A 167 5.02 7.11 -2.58
CA GLY A 167 6.32 7.24 -3.20
C GLY A 167 6.10 6.80 -4.63
N VAL A 168 6.48 7.64 -5.58
CA VAL A 168 6.67 7.22 -6.96
C VAL A 168 7.42 5.90 -6.89
N ASN A 169 6.86 4.83 -7.49
CA ASN A 169 7.53 3.54 -7.57
C ASN A 169 8.98 3.79 -8.00
N ASP A 170 9.92 3.64 -7.06
CA ASP A 170 11.35 3.65 -7.32
C ASP A 170 11.72 2.32 -7.98
N ASN A 171 11.08 2.00 -9.11
CA ASN A 171 11.73 1.21 -10.14
C ASN A 171 12.79 2.10 -10.80
N VAL A 172 13.77 2.48 -9.97
CA VAL A 172 14.97 3.19 -10.34
C VAL A 172 15.76 2.27 -11.23
N LYS A 173 15.47 2.36 -12.52
CA LYS A 173 16.52 2.36 -13.52
C LYS A 173 17.45 3.50 -13.10
N SER A 174 18.70 3.16 -12.74
CA SER A 174 19.76 4.04 -12.22
C SER A 174 19.42 5.53 -12.32
N VAL A 175 18.94 6.16 -11.23
CA VAL A 175 18.53 7.57 -11.25
C VAL A 175 19.72 8.39 -11.69
N SER A 176 19.57 9.12 -12.79
CA SER A 176 20.55 10.10 -13.24
C SER A 176 20.68 11.16 -12.14
N LYS A 177 21.80 11.16 -11.42
CA LYS A 177 22.04 12.05 -10.28
C LYS A 177 22.10 13.49 -10.77
N ILE A 178 21.45 14.41 -10.05
CA ILE A 178 21.47 15.84 -10.36
C ILE A 178 22.40 16.58 -9.40
N TYR A 179 23.33 17.38 -9.95
CA TYR A 179 24.26 18.19 -9.14
C TYR A 179 24.72 19.48 -9.84
N PRO A 180 24.98 20.56 -9.09
CA PRO A 180 24.76 20.70 -7.66
C PRO A 180 23.26 20.87 -7.33
N ASN A 181 22.86 20.44 -6.14
CA ASN A 181 21.56 20.75 -5.55
C ASN A 181 21.78 21.12 -4.08
N PRO A 182 21.57 22.38 -3.65
CA PRO A 182 21.06 23.51 -4.44
C PRO A 182 21.99 23.97 -5.58
N THR A 183 21.41 24.60 -6.61
CA THR A 183 22.15 25.24 -7.73
C THR A 183 21.96 26.76 -7.74
N LYS A 184 22.86 27.48 -8.42
CA LYS A 184 22.64 28.88 -8.79
C LYS A 184 21.94 29.00 -10.13
N ASP A 185 22.39 28.27 -11.14
CA ASP A 185 21.91 28.42 -12.52
C ASP A 185 21.87 27.08 -13.25
N ILE A 186 22.99 26.36 -13.31
CA ILE A 186 23.11 25.14 -14.11
C ILE A 186 23.07 23.91 -13.20
N ILE A 187 22.29 22.90 -13.60
CA ILE A 187 22.33 21.56 -13.04
C ILE A 187 22.95 20.59 -14.04
N ASN A 188 23.74 19.65 -13.55
CA ASN A 188 24.35 18.58 -14.34
C ASN A 188 23.71 17.24 -13.98
N PHE A 189 23.71 16.34 -14.95
CA PHE A 189 23.22 14.97 -14.85
C PHE A 189 24.40 14.02 -14.87
N SER A 190 24.33 12.89 -14.15
CA SER A 190 25.41 11.90 -14.13
C SER A 190 25.64 11.21 -15.46
N GLU A 191 24.68 11.25 -16.37
CA GLU A 191 24.71 10.67 -17.71
C GLU A 191 23.90 11.53 -18.69
N GLU A 192 23.95 11.21 -19.98
CA GLU A 192 23.08 11.86 -20.97
C GLU A 192 21.64 11.39 -20.79
N SER A 193 20.70 12.32 -20.75
CA SER A 193 19.30 12.00 -20.46
C SER A 193 18.33 12.95 -21.16
N ASN A 194 17.12 12.46 -21.43
CA ASN A 194 15.98 13.32 -21.73
C ASN A 194 15.41 13.85 -20.41
N ALA A 195 15.22 15.15 -20.30
CA ALA A 195 14.81 15.80 -19.06
C ALA A 195 13.78 16.90 -19.32
N GLU A 196 12.79 17.00 -18.44
CA GLU A 196 11.77 18.03 -18.46
C GLU A 196 11.78 18.80 -17.14
N VAL A 197 11.63 20.12 -17.22
CA VAL A 197 11.66 21.01 -16.05
C VAL A 197 10.26 21.56 -15.82
N TYR A 198 9.78 21.45 -14.59
CA TYR A 198 8.48 21.93 -14.16
C TYR A 198 8.62 22.85 -12.94
N ASP A 199 7.70 23.82 -12.82
CA ASP A 199 7.50 24.55 -11.56
C ASP A 199 6.65 23.74 -10.57
N THR A 200 6.45 24.28 -9.36
CA THR A 200 5.66 23.64 -8.30
C THR A 200 4.16 23.58 -8.59
N SER A 201 3.66 24.32 -9.59
CA SER A 201 2.27 24.24 -10.05
C SER A 201 2.05 23.13 -11.08
N GLY A 202 3.12 22.46 -11.51
CA GLY A 202 3.07 21.44 -12.56
C GLY A 202 3.14 22.02 -13.98
N LYS A 203 3.45 23.31 -14.14
CA LYS A 203 3.65 23.91 -15.47
C LYS A 203 5.03 23.53 -16.01
N LYS A 204 5.06 22.97 -17.22
CA LYS A 204 6.30 22.68 -17.96
C LYS A 204 6.99 23.99 -18.38
N LEU A 205 8.26 24.13 -18.01
CA LEU A 205 9.10 25.29 -18.28
C LEU A 205 10.10 25.04 -19.42
N ALA A 206 10.62 23.80 -19.51
CA ALA A 206 11.57 23.38 -20.53
C ALA A 206 11.56 21.87 -20.73
N SER A 207 12.09 21.43 -21.87
CA SER A 207 12.37 20.04 -22.21
C SER A 207 13.70 19.97 -22.94
N PHE A 208 14.49 18.96 -22.62
CA PHE A 208 15.82 18.70 -23.15
C PHE A 208 15.92 17.24 -23.56
N ASN A 209 16.57 16.96 -24.69
CA ASN A 209 16.75 15.60 -25.18
C ASN A 209 18.24 15.27 -25.26
N ASN A 210 18.62 14.13 -24.68
CA ASN A 210 19.98 13.60 -24.65
C ASN A 210 21.06 14.64 -24.24
N VAL A 211 20.87 15.28 -23.08
CA VAL A 211 21.81 16.29 -22.55
C VAL A 211 22.44 15.83 -21.24
N LYS A 212 23.60 16.39 -20.86
CA LYS A 212 24.23 16.18 -19.54
C LYS A 212 23.96 17.32 -18.54
N SER A 213 23.22 18.34 -18.94
CA SER A 213 22.94 19.48 -18.08
C SER A 213 21.70 20.24 -18.54
N ALA A 214 21.12 21.00 -17.62
CA ALA A 214 20.04 21.95 -17.89
C ALA A 214 20.40 23.31 -17.28
N ASP A 215 20.16 24.37 -18.06
CA ASP A 215 20.34 25.76 -17.64
C ASP A 215 19.02 26.33 -17.10
N LEU A 216 18.99 26.63 -15.81
CA LEU A 216 17.87 27.24 -15.11
C LEU A 216 18.07 28.74 -14.88
N SER A 217 19.11 29.37 -15.43
CA SER A 217 19.45 30.78 -15.23
C SER A 217 18.28 31.73 -15.47
N LYS A 218 17.46 31.43 -16.48
CA LYS A 218 16.28 32.22 -16.88
C LYS A 218 15.09 32.14 -15.92
N TYR A 219 15.08 31.19 -14.99
CA TYR A 219 13.97 30.98 -14.07
C TYR A 219 14.23 31.62 -12.70
N ALA A 220 13.17 31.97 -11.97
CA ALA A 220 13.30 32.60 -10.66
C ALA A 220 13.95 31.66 -9.63
N LYS A 221 14.41 32.21 -8.50
CA LYS A 221 14.83 31.38 -7.36
C LYS A 221 13.62 30.60 -6.83
N GLY A 222 13.81 29.34 -6.47
CA GLY A 222 12.71 28.49 -6.04
C GLY A 222 12.95 27.00 -6.22
N VAL A 223 11.87 26.24 -6.13
CA VAL A 223 11.86 24.78 -6.24
C VAL A 223 11.40 24.38 -7.64
N TYR A 224 12.11 23.44 -8.24
CA TYR A 224 11.80 22.88 -9.55
C TYR A 224 11.71 21.36 -9.47
N ILE A 225 10.87 20.78 -10.33
CA ILE A 225 10.78 19.34 -10.52
C ILE A 225 11.42 19.00 -11.87
N ILE A 226 12.43 18.13 -11.85
CA ILE A 226 13.11 17.61 -13.02
C ILE A 226 12.62 16.18 -13.24
N ILE A 227 12.01 15.91 -14.39
CA ILE A 227 11.53 14.59 -14.77
C ILE A 227 12.43 14.05 -15.88
N PHE A 228 13.08 12.92 -15.64
CA PHE A 228 13.80 12.20 -16.69
C PHE A 228 12.84 11.28 -17.43
N THR A 229 12.96 11.21 -18.75
CA THR A 229 12.08 10.41 -19.61
C THR A 229 12.86 9.46 -20.49
N ASP A 230 12.20 8.38 -20.95
CA ASP A 230 12.75 7.52 -21.99
C ASP A 230 12.56 8.12 -23.39
N LYS A 231 12.89 7.35 -24.41
CA LYS A 231 12.80 7.76 -25.82
C LYS A 231 11.35 7.96 -26.27
N ASP A 232 10.40 7.35 -25.57
CA ASP A 232 8.98 7.38 -25.86
C ASP A 232 8.25 8.42 -24.98
N GLY A 233 9.01 9.20 -24.19
CA GLY A 233 8.49 10.26 -23.32
C GLY A 233 7.93 9.76 -21.99
N LYS A 234 8.09 8.49 -21.64
CA LYS A 234 7.63 7.94 -20.37
C LYS A 234 8.57 8.35 -19.24
N GLU A 235 8.01 8.79 -18.11
CA GLU A 235 8.76 9.14 -16.90
C GLU A 235 9.58 7.94 -16.39
N ILE A 236 10.90 8.14 -16.33
CA ILE A 236 11.87 7.21 -15.73
C ILE A 236 12.10 7.58 -14.26
N SER A 237 12.28 8.86 -13.96
CA SER A 237 12.52 9.31 -12.59
C SER A 237 12.20 10.80 -12.40
N ARG A 238 12.06 11.21 -11.14
CA ARG A 238 11.66 12.56 -10.73
C ARG A 238 12.57 13.07 -9.63
N ASN A 239 13.09 14.28 -9.80
CA ASN A 239 14.02 14.89 -8.86
C ASN A 239 13.61 16.31 -8.50
N LYS A 240 13.66 16.65 -7.21
CA LYS A 240 13.43 18.02 -6.72
C LYS A 240 14.76 18.78 -6.68
N VAL A 241 14.82 19.93 -7.34
CA VAL A 241 15.99 20.82 -7.37
C VAL A 241 15.67 22.17 -6.73
N ILE A 242 16.59 22.68 -5.92
CA ILE A 242 16.48 24.01 -5.29
C ILE A 242 17.41 24.98 -6.02
N LYS A 243 16.88 26.08 -6.57
CA LYS A 243 17.64 27.18 -7.17
C LYS A 243 17.73 28.37 -6.20
N ASN A 244 18.95 28.77 -5.85
CA ASN A 244 19.28 29.82 -4.88
C ASN A 244 19.54 31.19 -5.48
#